data_AF-A0A6C1E2R5-F1
#
_entry.id   AF-A0A6C1E2R5-F1
#
_cell.length_a   1.000
_cell.length_b   1.000
_cell.length_c   1.000
_cell.angle_alpha   90.00
_cell.angle_beta   90.00
_cell.angle_gamma   90.00
#
_symmetry.space_group_name_H-M   'P 1'
#
loop_
_entity.id
_entity.type
_entity.pdbx_description
1 polymer ?
#
loop_
_entity_poly.entity_id
_entity_poly.type
_entity_poly.pdbx_seq_one_letter_code
_entity_poly.pdbx_strand_id
1 'polypeptide(L)'
;MDRYGHIAHKEGNVCYYIPRLFNYNDYYNGLEDVRMFIGDLKDQMRSSPFVCQNYYDERLSILFWKNHPLQQIHLLGCIVGLQYKWIGQQEYIFFQLDDCTSGSTSESFSDDAKFLTCKVTKDVIMSCGLKITDLAGLTLHIYGRVSLNYQELQVEYMKVCYTLTEEIEHWKMTMNTREKLNNTWSLSDSVVAELFTQEQELTPEKTRSEMAEQNFVNLGYKTPESKRNKTTFIEQLQEERIKDELEITSPYNSTNTSNSVHSLSFQFVSSLKDLPDLDFMNSSNQIENDGENSLNVVGSKSMNPPVTVSNKASAKSSMMLILSELRMKEISSFDLYQLQEVRRVVASLALFQFQQQNLGIIKSFTTLENEAFQNLIDNLVKLGLVNLSDIKNNVLDLLPLRKLFDYAQKRISVLVKLQCYTGTIELYHVQEKLHLPDITISGIIDVFKECLKQTTKQYPQMLKSWWIDLNGKGELKGQNNGILLHLEYVTNS
;
A
#
# COMPACT_ATOMS: atom_id res chain seq x y z
N MET A 1 4.15 -47.22 22.18
CA MET A 1 4.63 -47.32 20.79
C MET A 1 3.45 -47.71 19.93
N ASP A 2 3.28 -47.03 18.80
CA ASP A 2 2.23 -47.32 17.83
C ASP A 2 2.33 -48.77 17.34
N ARG A 3 1.20 -49.49 17.29
CA ARG A 3 1.15 -50.93 16.97
C ARG A 3 1.59 -51.25 15.55
N TYR A 4 1.49 -50.27 14.65
CA TYR A 4 1.68 -50.48 13.22
C TYR A 4 2.70 -49.53 12.57
N GLY A 5 3.30 -48.59 13.32
CA GLY A 5 4.31 -47.68 12.76
C GLY A 5 3.77 -46.72 11.70
N HIS A 6 2.48 -46.40 11.75
CA HIS A 6 1.78 -45.53 10.80
C HIS A 6 1.80 -44.05 11.25
N ILE A 7 2.17 -43.81 12.51
CA ILE A 7 2.31 -42.49 13.12
C ILE A 7 3.78 -42.05 13.04
N ALA A 8 4.05 -40.95 12.34
CA ALA A 8 5.35 -40.30 12.28
C ALA A 8 5.67 -39.55 13.58
N HIS A 9 4.68 -38.86 14.15
CA HIS A 9 4.81 -38.14 15.41
C HIS A 9 3.47 -38.06 16.16
N LYS A 10 3.52 -37.97 17.49
CA LYS A 10 2.32 -37.80 18.32
C LYS A 10 2.54 -36.69 19.34
N GLU A 11 1.68 -35.67 19.28
CA GLU A 11 1.68 -34.54 20.20
C GLU A 11 0.36 -34.52 20.98
N GLY A 12 0.41 -34.91 22.26
CA GLY A 12 -0.79 -35.11 23.07
C GLY A 12 -1.75 -36.14 22.44
N ASN A 13 -2.95 -35.68 22.05
CA ASN A 13 -3.96 -36.49 21.39
C ASN A 13 -3.92 -36.41 19.85
N VAL A 14 -3.02 -35.62 19.28
CA VAL A 14 -2.91 -35.41 17.83
C VAL A 14 -1.87 -36.36 17.26
N CYS A 15 -2.26 -37.11 16.22
CA CYS A 15 -1.36 -38.01 15.49
C CYS A 15 -1.00 -37.39 14.13
N TYR A 16 0.28 -37.33 13.83
CA TYR A 16 0.85 -36.99 12.53
C TYR A 16 1.24 -38.29 11.83
N TYR A 17 0.66 -38.57 10.67
CA TYR A 17 0.78 -39.84 9.96
C TYR A 17 1.91 -39.83 8.94
N ILE A 18 2.46 -40.99 8.59
CA ILE A 18 3.47 -41.06 7.53
C ILE A 18 2.92 -40.56 6.17
N PRO A 19 3.73 -39.92 5.30
CA PRO A 19 3.24 -39.28 4.08
C PRO A 19 2.47 -40.19 3.11
N ARG A 20 2.76 -41.50 3.09
CA ARG A 20 2.00 -42.48 2.29
C ARG A 20 0.52 -42.51 2.61
N LEU A 21 0.14 -42.10 3.81
CA LEU A 21 -1.25 -42.12 4.28
C LEU A 21 -1.99 -40.82 3.97
N PHE A 22 -1.33 -39.79 3.45
CA PHE A 22 -1.97 -38.51 3.16
C PHE A 22 -3.10 -38.64 2.13
N ASN A 23 -3.01 -39.59 1.20
CA ASN A 23 -4.08 -39.86 0.22
C ASN A 23 -5.41 -40.32 0.84
N TYR A 24 -5.42 -40.73 2.11
CA TYR A 24 -6.65 -41.04 2.86
C TYR A 24 -7.27 -39.82 3.54
N ASN A 25 -6.64 -38.65 3.41
CA ASN A 25 -7.22 -37.38 3.82
C ASN A 25 -7.99 -36.78 2.64
N ASP A 26 -9.28 -36.52 2.83
CA ASP A 26 -10.15 -35.97 1.78
C ASP A 26 -9.72 -34.59 1.26
N TYR A 27 -9.01 -33.82 2.10
CA TYR A 27 -8.46 -32.51 1.74
C TYR A 27 -7.12 -32.60 0.99
N TYR A 28 -6.46 -33.76 1.04
CA TYR A 28 -5.21 -33.98 0.32
C TYR A 28 -5.45 -34.64 -1.03
N ASN A 29 -6.34 -35.64 -1.11
CA ASN A 29 -6.63 -36.37 -2.34
C ASN A 29 -7.54 -35.62 -3.33
N GLY A 30 -8.06 -34.45 -2.93
CA GLY A 30 -8.89 -33.59 -3.77
C GLY A 30 -10.37 -33.97 -3.82
N LEU A 31 -10.84 -34.85 -2.93
CA LEU A 31 -12.28 -35.14 -2.79
C LEU A 31 -13.06 -33.97 -2.19
N GLU A 32 -12.44 -33.24 -1.25
CA GLU A 32 -13.02 -32.05 -0.62
C GLU A 32 -12.31 -30.78 -1.10
N ASP A 33 -13.10 -29.75 -1.41
CA ASP A 33 -12.59 -28.45 -1.85
C ASP A 33 -12.08 -27.64 -0.64
N VAL A 34 -10.76 -27.41 -0.60
CA VAL A 34 -10.10 -26.71 0.52
C VAL A 34 -10.19 -25.21 0.33
N ARG A 35 -11.35 -24.65 0.69
CA ARG A 35 -11.57 -23.20 0.72
C ARG A 35 -10.95 -22.58 1.95
N MET A 36 -10.13 -21.54 1.76
CA MET A 36 -9.48 -20.84 2.87
C MET A 36 -9.49 -19.34 2.67
N PHE A 37 -9.40 -18.60 3.79
CA PHE A 37 -9.08 -17.19 3.76
C PHE A 37 -7.55 -16.99 3.68
N ILE A 38 -7.11 -15.89 3.07
CA ILE A 38 -5.69 -15.54 2.92
C ILE A 38 -5.03 -15.39 4.29
N GLY A 39 -5.72 -14.75 5.24
CA GLY A 39 -5.20 -14.60 6.61
C GLY A 39 -4.86 -15.95 7.24
N ASP A 40 -5.78 -16.91 7.13
CA ASP A 40 -5.56 -18.26 7.67
C ASP A 40 -4.44 -19.00 6.93
N LEU A 41 -4.43 -18.90 5.59
CA LEU A 41 -3.43 -19.52 4.75
C LEU A 41 -2.03 -19.04 5.14
N LYS A 42 -1.85 -17.74 5.36
CA LYS A 42 -0.56 -17.18 5.78
C LYS A 42 -0.11 -17.68 7.14
N ASP A 43 -1.03 -17.79 8.10
CA ASP A 43 -0.71 -18.34 9.41
C ASP A 43 -0.27 -19.80 9.27
N GLN A 44 -0.94 -20.60 8.43
CA GLN A 44 -0.51 -21.96 8.13
C GLN A 44 0.81 -22.03 7.36
N MET A 45 1.08 -21.11 6.43
CA MET A 45 2.34 -21.05 5.68
C MET A 45 3.54 -20.77 6.58
N ARG A 46 3.33 -20.06 7.70
CA ARG A 46 4.36 -19.81 8.71
C ARG A 46 4.53 -20.99 9.65
N SER A 47 3.45 -21.67 10.04
CA SER A 47 3.50 -22.79 10.99
C SER A 47 3.95 -24.12 10.37
N SER A 48 3.53 -24.39 9.12
CA SER A 48 3.76 -25.66 8.42
C SER A 48 5.23 -26.04 8.22
N PRO A 49 6.16 -25.10 7.96
CA PRO A 49 7.59 -25.43 7.90
C PRO A 49 8.10 -26.06 9.20
N PHE A 50 7.64 -25.60 10.36
CA PHE A 50 8.01 -26.18 11.65
C PHE A 50 7.46 -27.60 11.81
N VAL A 51 6.23 -27.85 11.37
CA VAL A 51 5.64 -29.20 11.36
C VAL A 51 6.45 -30.14 10.46
N CYS A 52 6.79 -29.69 9.25
CA CYS A 52 7.62 -30.45 8.30
C CYS A 52 8.99 -30.77 8.89
N GLN A 53 9.69 -29.78 9.45
CA GLN A 53 11.03 -29.95 9.98
C GLN A 53 11.06 -30.80 11.27
N ASN A 54 10.08 -30.65 12.15
CA ASN A 54 10.08 -31.33 13.45
C ASN A 54 9.57 -32.77 13.38
N TYR A 55 8.62 -33.06 12.49
CA TYR A 55 7.92 -34.35 12.46
C TYR A 55 8.20 -35.18 11.22
N TYR A 56 8.77 -34.59 10.17
CA TYR A 56 9.00 -35.24 8.87
C TYR A 56 10.44 -35.00 8.36
N ASP A 57 10.75 -35.57 7.20
CA ASP A 57 12.00 -35.35 6.49
C ASP A 57 12.06 -33.89 5.98
N GLU A 58 13.24 -33.26 6.01
CA GLU A 58 13.48 -31.89 5.50
C GLU A 58 13.05 -31.69 4.04
N ARG A 59 12.95 -32.79 3.27
CA ARG A 59 12.48 -32.76 1.88
C ARG A 59 10.97 -32.55 1.75
N LEU A 60 10.19 -32.76 2.81
CA LEU A 60 8.74 -32.59 2.78
C LEU A 60 8.40 -31.09 2.89
N SER A 61 7.71 -30.56 1.88
CA SER A 61 7.23 -29.18 1.88
C SER A 61 5.74 -29.19 1.51
N ILE A 62 4.88 -29.29 2.54
CA ILE A 62 3.43 -29.39 2.39
C ILE A 62 2.77 -28.47 3.41
N LEU A 63 1.69 -27.81 3.01
CA LEU A 63 0.88 -27.01 3.91
C LEU A 63 0.09 -27.92 4.85
N PHE A 64 0.15 -27.65 6.15
CA PHE A 64 -0.63 -28.31 7.16
C PHE A 64 -1.62 -27.34 7.79
N TRP A 65 -2.84 -27.81 8.05
CA TRP A 65 -3.74 -27.22 9.02
C TRP A 65 -3.89 -28.18 10.19
N LYS A 66 -3.32 -27.84 11.35
CA LYS A 66 -3.12 -28.80 12.44
C LYS A 66 -2.39 -30.05 11.90
N ASN A 67 -3.04 -31.21 11.91
CA ASN A 67 -2.50 -32.45 11.35
C ASN A 67 -3.09 -32.84 9.97
N HIS A 68 -3.89 -31.98 9.33
CA HIS A 68 -4.39 -32.19 7.98
C HIS A 68 -3.34 -31.75 6.95
N PRO A 69 -2.79 -32.65 6.12
CA PRO A 69 -2.02 -32.25 4.96
C PRO A 69 -2.96 -31.68 3.88
N LEU A 70 -2.61 -30.53 3.32
CA LEU A 70 -3.39 -29.84 2.30
C LEU A 70 -2.58 -29.76 1.01
N GLN A 71 -3.19 -30.12 -0.13
CA GLN A 71 -2.50 -30.13 -1.42
C GLN A 71 -2.90 -28.94 -2.30
N GLN A 72 -4.18 -28.84 -2.64
CA GLN A 72 -4.71 -27.78 -3.50
C GLN A 72 -5.62 -26.88 -2.66
N ILE A 73 -5.41 -25.57 -2.77
CA ILE A 73 -6.15 -24.55 -2.04
C ILE A 73 -7.03 -23.77 -3.02
N HIS A 74 -8.24 -23.46 -2.58
CA HIS A 74 -9.19 -22.61 -3.28
C HIS A 74 -9.38 -21.31 -2.50
N LEU A 75 -9.02 -20.19 -3.13
CA LEU A 75 -9.19 -18.84 -2.61
C LEU A 75 -10.17 -18.06 -3.48
N LEU A 76 -10.77 -17.03 -2.90
CA LEU A 76 -11.53 -16.03 -3.62
C LEU A 76 -11.00 -14.66 -3.20
N GLY A 77 -10.64 -13.83 -4.16
CA GLY A 77 -10.24 -12.46 -3.86
C GLY A 77 -10.07 -11.59 -5.08
N CYS A 78 -9.88 -10.30 -4.84
CA CYS A 78 -9.60 -9.30 -5.84
C CYS A 78 -8.11 -9.29 -6.19
N ILE A 79 -7.80 -9.29 -7.49
CA ILE A 79 -6.43 -9.15 -7.97
C ILE A 79 -5.97 -7.70 -7.81
N VAL A 80 -4.84 -7.54 -7.13
CA VAL A 80 -4.12 -6.28 -6.89
C VAL A 80 -2.70 -6.44 -7.43
N GLY A 81 -2.15 -5.38 -8.03
CA GLY A 81 -0.74 -5.30 -8.42
C GLY A 81 -0.25 -6.42 -9.36
N LEU A 82 -0.28 -6.18 -10.67
CA LEU A 82 0.26 -7.12 -11.66
C LEU A 82 1.74 -6.83 -11.95
N GLN A 83 2.56 -7.87 -11.97
CA GLN A 83 3.97 -7.83 -12.37
C GLN A 83 4.29 -8.96 -13.33
N TYR A 84 5.14 -8.69 -14.31
CA TYR A 84 5.60 -9.67 -15.28
C TYR A 84 7.07 -9.96 -14.99
N LYS A 85 7.41 -11.24 -14.86
CA LYS A 85 8.78 -11.68 -14.61
C LYS A 85 9.13 -12.87 -15.50
N TRP A 86 10.29 -12.76 -16.14
CA TRP A 86 10.90 -13.89 -16.83
C TRP A 86 11.72 -14.70 -15.82
N ILE A 87 11.37 -15.98 -15.63
CA ILE A 87 12.10 -16.88 -14.75
C ILE A 87 12.51 -18.09 -15.59
N GLY A 88 13.82 -18.24 -15.81
CA GLY A 88 14.36 -19.21 -16.76
C GLY A 88 13.93 -18.88 -18.19
N GLN A 89 13.22 -19.81 -18.84
CA GLN A 89 12.74 -19.65 -20.22
C GLN A 89 11.23 -19.38 -20.32
N GLN A 90 10.57 -19.11 -19.19
CA GLN A 90 9.12 -18.93 -19.14
C GLN A 90 8.74 -17.58 -18.51
N GLU A 91 7.72 -16.96 -19.08
CA GLU A 91 7.10 -15.76 -18.54
C GLU A 91 6.08 -16.13 -17.46
N TYR A 92 6.26 -15.57 -16.27
CA TYR A 92 5.32 -15.68 -15.17
C TYR A 92 4.69 -14.33 -14.88
N ILE A 93 3.42 -14.38 -14.52
CA ILE A 93 2.65 -13.23 -14.05
C ILE A 93 2.50 -13.40 -12.55
N PHE A 94 2.91 -12.38 -11.83
CA PHE A 94 2.78 -12.27 -10.40
C PHE A 94 1.69 -11.27 -10.09
N PHE A 95 0.83 -11.61 -9.14
CA PHE A 95 -0.15 -10.68 -8.62
C PHE A 95 -0.43 -10.92 -7.15
N GLN A 96 -0.96 -9.91 -6.49
CA GLN A 96 -1.42 -9.99 -5.12
C GLN A 96 -2.92 -10.29 -5.10
N LEU A 97 -3.35 -11.16 -4.20
CA LEU A 97 -4.77 -11.44 -3.96
C LEU A 97 -5.19 -10.78 -2.65
N ASP A 98 -6.33 -10.08 -2.65
CA ASP A 98 -6.98 -9.51 -1.47
C ASP A 98 -8.36 -10.14 -1.30
N ASP A 99 -8.58 -10.88 -0.21
CA ASP A 99 -9.88 -11.45 0.16
C ASP A 99 -10.53 -10.72 1.34
N CYS A 100 -10.03 -9.52 1.68
CA CYS A 100 -10.42 -8.72 2.83
C CYS A 100 -10.10 -9.34 4.19
N THR A 101 -9.27 -10.37 4.25
CA THR A 101 -8.77 -10.94 5.52
C THR A 101 -7.30 -10.62 5.75
N SER A 102 -6.88 -10.65 7.01
CA SER A 102 -5.49 -10.45 7.42
C SER A 102 -5.07 -11.56 8.40
N GLY A 103 -3.81 -11.99 8.35
CA GLY A 103 -3.27 -12.99 9.29
C GLY A 103 -3.33 -12.54 10.75
N SER A 104 -3.34 -13.50 11.68
CA SER A 104 -3.61 -13.27 13.10
C SER A 104 -2.44 -12.69 13.92
N THR A 105 -1.23 -12.59 13.34
CA THR A 105 -0.05 -12.06 14.04
C THR A 105 -0.04 -10.53 14.05
N SER A 106 -0.56 -9.97 15.13
CA SER A 106 -0.72 -8.54 15.44
C SER A 106 0.56 -7.80 15.85
N GLU A 107 1.75 -8.40 15.71
CA GLU A 107 2.99 -7.80 16.25
C GLU A 107 3.85 -7.05 15.22
N SER A 108 3.48 -7.06 13.93
CA SER A 108 4.05 -6.14 12.96
C SER A 108 3.08 -5.93 11.79
N PHE A 109 2.51 -4.73 11.68
CA PHE A 109 1.76 -4.29 10.49
C PHE A 109 2.76 -4.04 9.35
N SER A 110 3.29 -5.11 8.78
CA SER A 110 3.87 -5.07 7.44
C SER A 110 2.74 -5.30 6.44
N ASP A 111 2.73 -4.58 5.31
CA ASP A 111 1.79 -4.77 4.19
C ASP A 111 1.74 -6.23 3.70
N ASP A 112 2.77 -6.99 4.02
CA ASP A 112 2.95 -8.40 3.72
C ASP A 112 1.99 -9.34 4.50
N ALA A 113 1.20 -8.84 5.46
CA ALA A 113 0.20 -9.63 6.18
C ALA A 113 -1.16 -9.71 5.46
N LYS A 114 -1.49 -8.73 4.60
CA LYS A 114 -2.82 -8.62 3.97
C LYS A 114 -2.94 -9.37 2.64
N PHE A 115 -1.94 -9.26 1.77
CA PHE A 115 -2.04 -9.76 0.40
C PHE A 115 -1.31 -11.08 0.18
N LEU A 116 -1.92 -12.04 -0.53
CA LEU A 116 -1.20 -13.26 -0.93
C LEU A 116 -0.52 -13.06 -2.29
N THR A 117 0.80 -13.26 -2.35
CA THR A 117 1.50 -13.31 -3.62
C THR A 117 1.14 -14.59 -4.38
N CYS A 118 0.59 -14.43 -5.58
CA CYS A 118 0.21 -15.47 -6.48
C CYS A 118 1.09 -15.43 -7.73
N LYS A 119 1.48 -16.61 -8.22
CA LYS A 119 2.30 -16.81 -9.39
C LYS A 119 1.57 -17.69 -10.39
N VAL A 120 1.43 -17.22 -11.61
CA VAL A 120 0.71 -17.94 -12.67
C VAL A 120 1.45 -17.87 -14.00
N THR A 121 1.34 -18.91 -14.81
CA THR A 121 1.83 -18.88 -16.19
C THR A 121 0.79 -18.24 -17.11
N LYS A 122 1.27 -17.65 -18.20
CA LYS A 122 0.39 -17.09 -19.25
C LYS A 122 -0.62 -18.10 -19.79
N ASP A 123 -0.20 -19.36 -19.95
CA ASP A 123 -1.05 -20.42 -20.50
C ASP A 123 -2.27 -20.70 -19.62
N VAL A 124 -2.11 -20.65 -18.29
CA VAL A 124 -3.24 -20.84 -17.36
C VAL A 124 -4.29 -19.74 -17.54
N ILE A 125 -3.88 -18.47 -17.58
CA ILE A 125 -4.81 -17.33 -17.77
C ILE A 125 -5.57 -17.45 -19.10
N MET A 126 -4.84 -17.78 -20.18
CA MET A 126 -5.42 -17.92 -21.52
C MET A 126 -6.38 -19.11 -21.59
N SER A 127 -6.06 -20.24 -20.94
CA SER A 127 -6.94 -21.41 -20.89
C SER A 127 -8.26 -21.14 -20.16
N CYS A 128 -8.27 -20.18 -19.23
CA CYS A 128 -9.46 -19.72 -18.51
C CYS A 128 -10.27 -18.67 -19.31
N GLY A 129 -9.86 -18.31 -20.53
CA GLY A 129 -10.54 -17.32 -21.36
C GLY A 129 -10.38 -15.87 -20.89
N LEU A 130 -9.40 -15.59 -20.01
CA LEU A 130 -9.17 -14.27 -19.45
C LEU A 130 -8.10 -13.51 -20.25
N LYS A 131 -8.27 -12.19 -20.34
CA LYS A 131 -7.28 -11.29 -20.92
C LYS A 131 -6.32 -10.83 -19.85
N ILE A 132 -5.04 -11.02 -20.11
CA ILE A 132 -3.94 -10.66 -19.19
C ILE A 132 -3.94 -9.16 -18.82
N THR A 133 -4.34 -8.28 -19.74
CA THR A 133 -4.37 -6.83 -19.52
C THR A 133 -5.46 -6.37 -18.56
N ASP A 134 -6.49 -7.18 -18.35
CA ASP A 134 -7.72 -6.78 -17.66
C ASP A 134 -7.90 -7.52 -16.33
N LEU A 135 -6.84 -8.17 -15.81
CA LEU A 135 -6.92 -8.97 -14.59
C LEU A 135 -7.02 -8.12 -13.32
N ALA A 136 -6.40 -6.94 -13.29
CA ALA A 136 -6.37 -6.10 -12.08
C ALA A 136 -7.78 -5.58 -11.75
N GLY A 137 -8.17 -5.73 -10.48
CA GLY A 137 -9.49 -5.35 -9.99
C GLY A 137 -10.58 -6.39 -10.23
N LEU A 138 -10.28 -7.51 -10.89
CA LEU A 138 -11.22 -8.63 -10.97
C LEU A 138 -11.20 -9.44 -9.69
N THR A 139 -12.38 -9.80 -9.19
CA THR A 139 -12.54 -10.85 -8.18
C THR A 139 -12.50 -12.21 -8.87
N LEU A 140 -11.54 -13.06 -8.52
CA LEU A 140 -11.39 -14.40 -9.06
C LEU A 140 -11.41 -15.47 -7.98
N HIS A 141 -12.06 -16.59 -8.30
CA HIS A 141 -11.76 -17.88 -7.70
C HIS A 141 -10.40 -18.36 -8.22
N ILE A 142 -9.51 -18.74 -7.31
CA ILE A 142 -8.14 -19.15 -7.60
C ILE A 142 -7.89 -20.50 -6.95
N TYR A 143 -7.45 -21.45 -7.77
CA TYR A 143 -7.07 -22.79 -7.34
C TYR A 143 -5.58 -22.96 -7.57
N GLY A 144 -4.85 -23.42 -6.55
CA GLY A 144 -3.41 -23.54 -6.66
C GLY A 144 -2.77 -24.33 -5.55
N ARG A 145 -1.46 -24.50 -5.65
CA ARG A 145 -0.62 -25.16 -4.65
C ARG A 145 0.29 -24.15 -3.99
N VAL A 146 0.48 -24.32 -2.70
CA VAL A 146 1.27 -23.39 -1.90
C VAL A 146 2.74 -23.78 -1.97
N SER A 147 3.60 -22.81 -2.25
CA SER A 147 5.04 -22.93 -2.14
C SER A 147 5.51 -22.32 -0.82
N LEU A 148 5.84 -23.18 0.16
CA LEU A 148 6.26 -22.72 1.49
C LEU A 148 7.60 -21.97 1.45
N ASN A 149 8.50 -22.34 0.53
CA ASN A 149 9.84 -21.73 0.41
C ASN A 149 9.77 -20.26 -0.04
N TYR A 150 8.82 -19.94 -0.91
CA TYR A 150 8.66 -18.59 -1.47
C TYR A 150 7.48 -17.82 -0.86
N GLN A 151 6.75 -18.47 0.05
CA GLN A 151 5.50 -17.98 0.61
C GLN A 151 4.52 -17.44 -0.45
N GLU A 152 4.39 -18.19 -1.56
CA GLU A 152 3.54 -17.82 -2.70
C GLU A 152 2.56 -18.95 -3.06
N LEU A 153 1.47 -18.61 -3.73
CA LEU A 153 0.54 -19.57 -4.33
C LEU A 153 0.85 -19.74 -5.81
N GLN A 154 1.18 -20.96 -6.23
CA GLN A 154 1.25 -21.33 -7.63
C GLN A 154 -0.14 -21.63 -8.16
N VAL A 155 -0.66 -20.75 -9.01
CA VAL A 155 -2.02 -20.85 -9.55
C VAL A 155 -2.06 -21.86 -10.69
N GLU A 156 -2.99 -22.81 -10.57
CA GLU A 156 -3.24 -23.87 -11.55
C GLU A 156 -4.51 -23.61 -12.36
N TYR A 157 -5.52 -22.97 -11.74
CA TYR A 157 -6.79 -22.65 -12.39
C TYR A 157 -7.42 -21.39 -11.79
N MET A 158 -8.16 -20.65 -12.61
CA MET A 158 -8.85 -19.43 -12.18
C MET A 158 -10.21 -19.25 -12.87
N LYS A 159 -11.16 -18.65 -12.16
CA LYS A 159 -12.51 -18.36 -12.66
C LYS A 159 -12.98 -17.01 -12.13
N VAL A 160 -13.59 -16.19 -12.98
CA VAL A 160 -14.19 -14.91 -12.55
C VAL A 160 -15.37 -15.15 -11.61
N CYS A 161 -15.38 -14.42 -10.50
CA CYS A 161 -16.54 -14.26 -9.65
C CYS A 161 -17.35 -13.06 -10.16
N TYR A 162 -18.62 -13.27 -10.51
CA TYR A 162 -19.42 -12.25 -11.19
C TYR A 162 -20.31 -11.44 -10.24
N THR A 163 -20.58 -11.97 -9.05
CA THR A 163 -21.60 -11.40 -8.15
C THR A 163 -21.16 -11.47 -6.70
N LEU A 164 -21.54 -10.46 -5.93
CA LEU A 164 -21.34 -10.45 -4.48
C LEU A 164 -22.03 -11.65 -3.79
N THR A 165 -23.12 -12.18 -4.35
CA THR A 165 -23.78 -13.37 -3.82
C THR A 165 -22.89 -14.61 -3.90
N GLU A 166 -22.16 -14.78 -5.02
CA GLU A 166 -21.15 -15.85 -5.17
C GLU A 166 -20.01 -15.65 -4.15
N GLU A 167 -19.58 -14.41 -3.92
CA GLU A 167 -18.56 -14.12 -2.89
C GLU A 167 -19.02 -14.48 -1.47
N ILE A 168 -20.22 -14.06 -1.09
CA ILE A 168 -20.79 -14.36 0.22
C ILE A 168 -20.95 -15.88 0.41
N GLU A 169 -21.36 -16.60 -0.62
CA GLU A 169 -21.51 -18.05 -0.54
C GLU A 169 -20.15 -18.74 -0.39
N HIS A 170 -19.13 -18.28 -1.10
CA HIS A 170 -17.76 -18.73 -0.90
C HIS A 170 -17.33 -18.51 0.55
N TRP A 171 -17.53 -17.32 1.12
CA TRP A 171 -17.15 -17.04 2.51
C TRP A 171 -17.83 -17.95 3.52
N LYS A 172 -19.13 -18.24 3.35
CA LYS A 172 -19.83 -19.20 4.21
C LYS A 172 -19.22 -20.59 4.13
N MET A 173 -18.93 -21.05 2.91
CA MET A 173 -18.28 -22.34 2.71
C MET A 173 -16.88 -22.37 3.33
N THR A 174 -16.10 -21.30 3.20
CA THR A 174 -14.77 -21.14 3.82
C THR A 174 -14.85 -21.19 5.34
N MET A 175 -15.83 -20.53 5.96
CA MET A 175 -16.04 -20.60 7.41
C MET A 175 -16.38 -22.03 7.88
N ASN A 176 -17.20 -22.76 7.12
CA ASN A 176 -17.52 -24.17 7.41
C ASN A 176 -16.27 -25.05 7.25
N THR A 177 -15.49 -24.88 6.18
CA THR A 177 -14.22 -25.60 5.98
C THR A 177 -13.25 -25.34 7.13
N ARG A 178 -13.12 -24.09 7.58
CA ARG A 178 -12.31 -23.72 8.77
C ARG A 178 -12.77 -24.46 10.03
N GLU A 179 -14.08 -24.55 10.27
CA GLU A 179 -14.62 -25.31 11.40
C GLU A 179 -14.31 -26.80 11.30
N LYS A 180 -14.45 -27.40 10.10
CA LYS A 180 -14.11 -28.81 9.86
C LYS A 180 -12.62 -29.09 10.06
N LEU A 181 -11.73 -28.26 9.50
CA LEU A 181 -10.26 -28.40 9.63
C LEU A 181 -9.77 -28.16 11.07
N ASN A 182 -10.57 -27.49 11.90
CA ASN A 182 -10.27 -27.37 13.32
C ASN A 182 -10.50 -28.68 14.10
N ASN A 183 -11.25 -29.64 13.57
CA ASN A 183 -11.33 -30.98 14.15
C ASN A 183 -10.11 -31.78 13.68
N THR A 184 -9.39 -32.42 14.60
CA THR A 184 -8.15 -33.13 14.26
C THR A 184 -8.42 -34.36 13.40
N TRP A 185 -7.60 -34.56 12.36
CA TRP A 185 -7.70 -35.73 11.51
C TRP A 185 -7.37 -37.00 12.29
N SER A 186 -8.22 -38.01 12.16
CA SER A 186 -7.95 -39.36 12.63
C SER A 186 -8.20 -40.36 11.51
N LEU A 187 -7.30 -41.32 11.36
CA LEU A 187 -7.54 -42.48 10.50
C LEU A 187 -8.45 -43.46 11.24
N SER A 188 -9.46 -43.96 10.54
CA SER A 188 -10.29 -45.05 11.08
C SER A 188 -9.45 -46.32 11.23
N ASP A 189 -9.66 -47.05 12.32
CA ASP A 189 -8.95 -48.31 12.61
C ASP A 189 -9.09 -49.36 11.49
N SER A 190 -10.17 -49.32 10.71
CA SER A 190 -10.39 -50.17 9.53
C SER A 190 -9.39 -49.91 8.40
N VAL A 191 -9.15 -48.65 8.05
CA VAL A 191 -8.20 -48.24 7.01
C VAL A 191 -6.77 -48.61 7.41
N VAL A 192 -6.44 -48.42 8.69
CA VAL A 192 -5.14 -48.84 9.23
C VAL A 192 -5.01 -50.36 9.12
N ALA A 193 -6.03 -51.14 9.53
CA ALA A 193 -6.00 -52.60 9.44
C ALA A 193 -5.89 -53.14 8.00
N GLU A 194 -6.56 -52.51 7.02
CA GLU A 194 -6.50 -52.87 5.60
C GLU A 194 -5.09 -52.66 4.99
N LEU A 195 -4.42 -51.58 5.36
CA LEU A 195 -3.06 -51.28 4.88
C LEU A 195 -2.02 -52.30 5.35
N PHE A 196 -2.12 -52.73 6.62
CA PHE A 196 -1.19 -53.73 7.19
C PHE A 196 -1.54 -55.18 6.82
N THR A 197 -2.76 -55.44 6.33
CA THR A 197 -3.11 -56.74 5.74
C THR A 197 -2.64 -56.84 4.27
N GLN A 198 -2.72 -55.75 3.49
CA GLN A 198 -2.18 -55.72 2.12
C GLN A 198 -0.64 -55.81 2.05
N GLU A 199 0.09 -55.17 2.98
CA GLU A 199 1.56 -55.31 3.05
C GLU A 199 2.02 -56.72 3.47
N GLN A 200 1.19 -57.48 4.19
CA GLN A 200 1.49 -58.88 4.53
C GLN A 200 1.22 -59.84 3.36
N GLU A 201 0.25 -59.56 2.49
CA GLU A 201 -0.05 -60.39 1.31
C GLU A 201 0.93 -60.17 0.14
N LEU A 202 1.67 -59.05 0.11
CA LEU A 202 2.67 -58.72 -0.93
C LEU A 202 4.07 -59.32 -0.70
N THR A 203 4.22 -60.25 0.27
CA THR A 203 5.38 -61.14 0.28
C THR A 203 5.01 -62.54 -0.23
N PRO A 204 5.20 -62.76 -1.54
CA PRO A 204 5.78 -64.01 -1.98
C PRO A 204 7.14 -63.74 -2.63
N GLU A 205 8.13 -64.48 -2.16
CA GLU A 205 9.43 -64.67 -2.80
C GLU A 205 9.28 -64.92 -4.32
N LYS A 206 10.21 -64.32 -5.09
CA LYS A 206 10.38 -64.41 -6.56
C LYS A 206 9.45 -63.45 -7.32
N THR A 207 9.95 -62.43 -7.99
CA THR A 207 10.84 -62.61 -9.14
C THR A 207 11.74 -61.40 -9.34
N ARG A 208 13.03 -61.68 -9.44
CA ARG A 208 14.12 -60.78 -9.79
C ARG A 208 14.16 -60.71 -11.32
N SER A 209 14.22 -59.49 -11.85
CA SER A 209 14.53 -59.05 -13.23
C SER A 209 13.42 -58.25 -13.90
N GLU A 210 13.86 -57.11 -14.46
CA GLU A 210 13.18 -56.20 -15.39
C GLU A 210 12.30 -55.10 -14.80
N MET A 211 12.96 -54.09 -14.21
CA MET A 211 12.84 -52.69 -14.65
C MET A 211 13.94 -51.86 -13.96
N ALA A 212 15.11 -51.86 -14.58
CA ALA A 212 16.19 -50.94 -14.25
C ALA A 212 15.88 -49.59 -14.90
N GLU A 213 15.30 -48.67 -14.13
CA GLU A 213 15.46 -47.20 -14.25
C GLU A 213 14.45 -46.55 -13.30
N GLN A 214 14.86 -46.40 -12.04
CA GLN A 214 14.43 -45.33 -11.12
C GLN A 214 15.18 -45.58 -9.80
N ASN A 215 16.07 -44.66 -9.44
CA ASN A 215 16.92 -44.74 -8.25
C ASN A 215 16.09 -44.66 -6.97
N PHE A 216 15.58 -45.81 -6.53
CA PHE A 216 15.18 -46.06 -5.15
C PHE A 216 16.42 -46.41 -4.34
N VAL A 217 16.79 -45.54 -3.39
CA VAL A 217 17.66 -45.92 -2.28
C VAL A 217 16.79 -46.05 -1.04
N ASN A 218 16.67 -47.30 -0.58
CA ASN A 218 16.22 -47.67 0.77
C ASN A 218 16.84 -46.76 1.83
N LEU A 219 16.02 -45.96 2.53
CA LEU A 219 16.34 -45.51 3.88
C LEU A 219 15.20 -45.93 4.81
N GLY A 220 15.47 -46.93 5.65
CA GLY A 220 14.70 -47.14 6.86
C GLY A 220 14.83 -45.91 7.74
N TYR A 221 13.72 -45.25 8.02
CA TYR A 221 13.69 -44.06 8.86
C TYR A 221 13.98 -44.45 10.31
N LYS A 222 15.22 -44.21 10.76
CA LYS A 222 15.54 -44.01 12.17
C LYS A 222 15.61 -42.51 12.43
N THR A 223 14.88 -42.05 13.43
CA THR A 223 14.85 -40.67 13.93
C THR A 223 16.27 -40.20 14.27
N PRO A 224 16.73 -39.01 13.84
CA PRO A 224 18.07 -38.52 14.23
C PRO A 224 18.06 -37.92 15.64
N GLU A 225 19.08 -38.27 16.43
CA GLU A 225 19.36 -37.64 17.73
C GLU A 225 19.87 -36.20 17.55
N SER A 226 19.27 -35.29 18.32
CA SER A 226 19.70 -33.92 18.58
C SER A 226 21.22 -33.79 18.77
N LYS A 227 21.89 -32.95 17.96
CA LYS A 227 23.25 -32.48 18.26
C LYS A 227 23.46 -30.98 18.03
N ARG A 228 23.89 -30.37 19.12
CA ARG A 228 24.45 -29.03 19.34
C ARG A 228 25.55 -28.63 18.35
N ASN A 229 25.47 -27.36 17.94
CA ASN A 229 26.50 -26.38 17.57
C ASN A 229 27.85 -26.88 17.03
N LYS A 230 28.14 -26.49 15.78
CA LYS A 230 29.43 -25.94 15.33
C LYS A 230 29.27 -25.38 13.91
N THR A 231 29.05 -24.08 13.80
CA THR A 231 29.26 -23.36 12.54
C THR A 231 30.77 -23.21 12.31
N THR A 232 31.20 -23.37 11.06
CA THR A 232 32.61 -23.26 10.67
C THR A 232 32.96 -21.81 10.38
N PHE A 233 34.16 -21.36 10.80
CA PHE A 233 34.69 -19.99 10.68
C PHE A 233 34.55 -19.33 9.28
N ILE A 234 34.41 -20.14 8.23
CA ILE A 234 34.22 -19.69 6.85
C ILE A 234 32.79 -19.19 6.60
N GLU A 235 31.77 -19.74 7.27
CA GLU A 235 30.37 -19.29 7.17
C GLU A 235 30.17 -17.96 7.92
N GLN A 236 30.88 -17.74 9.03
CA GLN A 236 30.86 -16.46 9.75
C GLN A 236 31.42 -15.29 8.93
N LEU A 237 32.44 -15.54 8.09
CA LEU A 237 33.01 -14.52 7.20
C LEU A 237 32.10 -14.16 6.01
N GLN A 238 31.18 -15.05 5.63
CA GLN A 238 30.20 -14.78 4.58
C GLN A 238 28.99 -14.01 5.11
N GLU A 239 28.58 -14.22 6.36
CA GLU A 239 27.51 -13.43 7.00
C GLU A 239 27.94 -12.01 7.38
N GLU A 240 29.19 -11.79 7.82
CA GLU A 240 29.66 -10.42 8.16
C GLU A 240 29.76 -9.51 6.93
N ARG A 241 30.17 -10.02 5.76
CA ARG A 241 30.20 -9.20 4.52
C ARG A 241 28.82 -8.83 3.99
N ILE A 242 27.79 -9.60 4.31
CA ILE A 242 26.40 -9.33 3.86
C ILE A 242 25.72 -8.32 4.80
N LYS A 243 26.12 -8.25 6.07
CA LYS A 243 25.62 -7.25 7.02
C LYS A 243 26.13 -5.84 6.75
N ASP A 244 27.38 -5.69 6.29
CA ASP A 244 27.98 -4.38 6.03
C ASP A 244 27.42 -3.68 4.77
N GLU A 245 26.72 -4.38 3.87
CA GLU A 245 26.08 -3.78 2.69
C GLU A 245 24.62 -3.32 2.92
N LEU A 246 24.03 -3.57 4.09
CA LEU A 246 22.62 -3.27 4.39
C LEU A 246 22.38 -2.27 5.53
N GLU A 247 23.41 -1.61 6.05
CA GLU A 247 23.25 -0.49 6.99
C GLU A 247 23.20 0.86 6.27
N ILE A 248 22.02 1.24 5.76
CA ILE A 248 21.65 2.66 5.64
C ILE A 248 20.71 2.97 6.79
N THR A 249 21.29 3.42 7.90
CA THR A 249 20.54 3.99 9.02
C THR A 249 19.87 5.29 8.58
N SER A 250 18.55 5.37 8.74
CA SER A 250 17.75 6.56 8.46
C SER A 250 17.89 7.57 9.61
N PRO A 251 18.39 8.80 9.37
CA PRO A 251 18.26 9.87 10.35
C PRO A 251 16.87 10.48 10.17
N TYR A 252 16.11 10.67 11.25
CA TYR A 252 15.19 11.80 11.54
C TYR A 252 14.17 11.36 12.58
N ASN A 253 14.55 11.57 13.84
CA ASN A 253 13.62 11.59 14.97
C ASN A 253 12.62 12.74 14.83
N SER A 254 11.36 12.43 15.14
CA SER A 254 10.23 13.34 15.23
C SER A 254 10.50 14.53 16.15
N THR A 255 10.17 15.74 15.68
CA THR A 255 9.90 16.89 16.58
C THR A 255 8.58 17.54 16.17
N ASN A 256 7.61 17.42 17.08
CA ASN A 256 6.31 18.09 17.05
C ASN A 256 6.47 19.61 17.09
N THR A 257 5.79 20.33 16.21
CA THR A 257 5.35 21.71 16.47
C THR A 257 3.98 21.96 15.85
N SER A 258 2.97 22.05 16.70
CA SER A 258 1.62 22.51 16.40
C SER A 258 1.60 24.04 16.29
N ASN A 259 0.89 24.59 15.29
CA ASN A 259 0.33 25.96 15.36
C ASN A 259 -0.87 26.09 14.40
N SER A 260 -1.96 26.59 14.96
CA SER A 260 -3.29 26.78 14.36
C SER A 260 -3.35 28.02 13.47
N VAL A 261 -4.02 27.93 12.31
CA VAL A 261 -4.64 29.09 11.65
C VAL A 261 -5.93 28.63 10.95
N HIS A 262 -6.99 29.40 11.22
CA HIS A 262 -8.40 29.43 10.82
C HIS A 262 -9.00 28.41 9.83
N SER A 263 -10.15 27.88 10.28
CA SER A 263 -11.10 26.98 9.63
C SER A 263 -11.86 27.68 8.49
N LEU A 264 -11.94 27.01 7.33
CA LEU A 264 -12.95 27.27 6.31
C LEU A 264 -13.97 26.12 6.34
N SER A 265 -15.26 26.48 6.38
CA SER A 265 -16.39 25.56 6.44
C SER A 265 -16.58 24.84 5.10
N PHE A 266 -16.67 23.51 5.14
CA PHE A 266 -17.16 22.69 4.03
C PHE A 266 -18.65 22.38 4.25
N GLN A 267 -19.48 22.66 3.25
CA GLN A 267 -20.80 22.06 3.16
C GLN A 267 -20.69 20.74 2.39
N PHE A 268 -21.02 19.66 3.08
CA PHE A 268 -21.14 18.31 2.53
C PHE A 268 -22.41 18.30 1.65
N VAL A 269 -22.28 18.30 0.33
CA VAL A 269 -23.45 18.15 -0.55
C VAL A 269 -23.89 16.69 -0.52
N SER A 270 -24.92 16.42 0.28
CA SER A 270 -25.69 15.18 0.24
C SER A 270 -26.77 15.28 -0.85
N SER A 271 -26.60 14.46 -1.89
CA SER A 271 -27.62 13.89 -2.77
C SER A 271 -28.54 14.80 -3.61
N LEU A 272 -28.57 14.49 -4.91
CA LEU A 272 -29.66 14.80 -5.85
C LEU A 272 -31.01 14.31 -5.30
N LYS A 273 -31.87 15.23 -4.87
CA LYS A 273 -33.29 15.38 -5.25
C LYS A 273 -33.92 16.58 -4.53
N ASP A 274 -34.69 17.33 -5.31
CA ASP A 274 -35.71 18.33 -4.94
C ASP A 274 -35.23 19.71 -4.43
N LEU A 275 -35.27 20.69 -5.35
CA LEU A 275 -35.60 22.09 -5.02
C LEU A 275 -37.11 22.17 -4.74
N PRO A 276 -37.59 23.04 -3.83
CA PRO A 276 -37.72 24.47 -4.18
C PRO A 276 -37.43 25.50 -3.05
N ASP A 277 -37.20 26.73 -3.54
CA ASP A 277 -37.26 28.09 -2.97
C ASP A 277 -37.60 28.32 -1.48
N LEU A 278 -36.82 29.19 -0.80
CA LEU A 278 -37.28 30.52 -0.35
C LEU A 278 -36.17 31.38 0.32
N ASP A 279 -35.99 32.57 -0.25
CA ASP A 279 -35.81 33.91 0.36
C ASP A 279 -34.67 34.28 1.33
N PHE A 280 -33.86 35.19 0.80
CA PHE A 280 -33.07 36.23 1.47
C PHE A 280 -33.86 36.99 2.53
N MET A 281 -33.23 37.26 3.69
CA MET A 281 -33.38 38.57 4.36
C MET A 281 -32.09 38.99 5.07
N ASN A 282 -31.75 40.25 4.79
CA ASN A 282 -30.72 41.08 5.41
C ASN A 282 -30.94 41.25 6.93
N SER A 283 -29.86 41.44 7.67
CA SER A 283 -29.85 42.51 8.69
C SER A 283 -28.46 43.11 8.84
N SER A 284 -28.32 44.32 8.29
CA SER A 284 -27.31 45.31 8.64
C SER A 284 -27.42 45.68 10.13
N ASN A 285 -26.30 46.02 10.77
CA ASN A 285 -26.26 47.08 11.77
C ASN A 285 -24.86 47.72 11.81
N GLN A 286 -24.84 49.02 11.51
CA GLN A 286 -23.75 49.98 11.66
C GLN A 286 -23.66 50.44 13.14
N ILE A 287 -22.46 50.51 13.73
CA ILE A 287 -21.65 51.71 14.10
C ILE A 287 -22.27 52.61 15.21
N GLU A 288 -21.51 52.82 16.30
CA GLU A 288 -21.08 54.12 16.92
C GLU A 288 -20.46 53.83 18.31
N ASN A 289 -19.13 54.02 18.51
CA ASN A 289 -18.40 55.21 18.97
C ASN A 289 -18.73 55.71 20.40
N ASP A 290 -17.75 55.66 21.31
CA ASP A 290 -17.23 56.83 22.05
C ASP A 290 -16.18 56.49 23.13
N GLY A 291 -15.17 57.37 23.25
CA GLY A 291 -14.67 57.81 24.58
C GLY A 291 -13.27 57.42 25.02
N GLU A 292 -12.30 58.32 24.85
CA GLU A 292 -10.94 58.33 25.41
C GLU A 292 -10.87 58.41 26.95
N ASN A 293 -9.93 57.66 27.57
CA ASN A 293 -8.87 58.18 28.47
C ASN A 293 -8.34 57.09 29.42
N SER A 294 -7.06 56.73 29.26
CA SER A 294 -6.02 56.90 30.28
C SER A 294 -4.77 56.11 29.92
N LEU A 295 -3.69 56.87 29.71
CA LEU A 295 -2.32 56.38 29.63
C LEU A 295 -1.94 55.64 30.91
N ASN A 296 -1.63 54.36 30.79
CA ASN A 296 -0.65 53.72 31.66
C ASN A 296 0.37 52.99 30.79
N VAL A 297 1.51 53.63 30.65
CA VAL A 297 2.74 53.08 30.10
C VAL A 297 3.19 51.96 31.04
N VAL A 298 2.81 50.74 30.72
CA VAL A 298 3.46 49.52 31.21
C VAL A 298 4.16 48.92 30.00
N GLY A 299 5.49 48.90 30.04
CA GLY A 299 6.34 48.51 28.93
C GLY A 299 5.95 47.16 28.34
N SER A 300 5.21 47.19 27.24
CA SER A 300 5.12 46.07 26.34
C SER A 300 6.42 46.06 25.54
N LYS A 301 7.32 45.16 25.96
CA LYS A 301 8.37 44.67 25.07
C LYS A 301 7.75 44.50 23.69
N SER A 302 8.32 45.20 22.72
CA SER A 302 8.22 44.90 21.30
C SER A 302 8.60 43.43 21.12
N MET A 303 7.66 42.52 21.37
CA MET A 303 7.71 41.18 20.81
C MET A 303 7.34 41.40 19.36
N ASN A 304 8.38 41.65 18.55
CA ASN A 304 8.33 41.30 17.15
C ASN A 304 7.63 39.93 17.07
N PRO A 305 6.52 39.79 16.35
CA PRO A 305 5.95 38.46 16.13
C PRO A 305 7.10 37.59 15.63
N PRO A 306 7.22 36.34 16.12
CA PRO A 306 8.33 35.49 15.74
C PRO A 306 8.37 35.48 14.22
N VAL A 307 9.47 36.00 13.66
CA VAL A 307 9.73 35.95 12.23
C VAL A 307 9.76 34.46 11.93
N THR A 308 8.63 33.97 11.41
CA THR A 308 8.55 32.66 10.82
C THR A 308 9.49 32.76 9.65
N VAL A 309 10.67 32.16 9.79
CA VAL A 309 11.65 32.09 8.71
C VAL A 309 10.98 31.29 7.61
N SER A 310 10.34 31.98 6.67
CA SER A 310 9.72 31.34 5.52
C SER A 310 10.83 30.75 4.69
N ASN A 311 10.95 29.43 4.71
CA ASN A 311 11.76 28.76 3.72
C ASN A 311 11.09 28.92 2.34
N LYS A 312 11.85 28.78 1.25
CA LYS A 312 11.32 28.95 -0.11
C LYS A 312 10.06 28.11 -0.39
N ALA A 313 9.93 26.94 0.26
CA ALA A 313 8.78 26.06 0.11
C ALA A 313 7.51 26.62 0.77
N SER A 314 7.61 27.20 1.97
CA SER A 314 6.45 27.81 2.65
C SER A 314 5.95 29.04 1.89
N ALA A 315 6.85 29.87 1.36
CA ALA A 315 6.49 31.02 0.55
C ALA A 315 5.75 30.62 -0.73
N LYS A 316 6.21 29.54 -1.40
CA LYS A 316 5.54 28.98 -2.58
C LYS A 316 4.13 28.47 -2.26
N SER A 317 3.97 27.67 -1.21
CA SER A 317 2.65 27.19 -0.77
C SER A 317 1.70 28.34 -0.43
N SER A 318 2.16 29.34 0.33
CA SER A 318 1.35 30.52 0.65
C SER A 318 0.92 31.29 -0.60
N MET A 319 1.83 31.47 -1.57
CA MET A 319 1.50 32.12 -2.84
C MET A 319 0.45 31.31 -3.63
N MET A 320 0.59 29.99 -3.70
CA MET A 320 -0.39 29.12 -4.38
C MET A 320 -1.79 29.23 -3.77
N LEU A 321 -1.88 29.26 -2.43
CA LEU A 321 -3.16 29.40 -1.72
C LEU A 321 -3.82 30.75 -2.01
N ILE A 322 -3.08 31.85 -1.89
CA ILE A 322 -3.57 33.20 -2.20
C ILE A 322 -4.15 33.23 -3.61
N LEU A 323 -3.40 32.73 -4.61
CA LEU A 323 -3.83 32.72 -6.01
C LEU A 323 -5.08 31.86 -6.26
N SER A 324 -5.20 30.73 -5.56
CA SER A 324 -6.36 29.85 -5.67
C SER A 324 -7.64 30.51 -5.13
N GLU A 325 -7.54 31.33 -4.08
CA GLU A 325 -8.67 31.98 -3.39
C GLU A 325 -9.19 33.23 -4.10
N LEU A 326 -8.39 33.85 -4.97
CA LEU A 326 -8.85 34.96 -5.80
C LEU A 326 -10.09 34.52 -6.61
N ARG A 327 -11.07 35.41 -6.81
CA ARG A 327 -12.28 35.10 -7.61
C ARG A 327 -12.11 35.41 -9.11
N MET A 328 -11.03 36.07 -9.47
CA MET A 328 -10.75 36.54 -10.84
C MET A 328 -10.10 35.46 -11.68
N LYS A 329 -10.38 35.38 -12.98
CA LYS A 329 -9.75 34.37 -13.86
C LYS A 329 -8.29 34.68 -14.17
N GLU A 330 -7.97 35.97 -14.25
CA GLU A 330 -6.64 36.48 -14.55
C GLU A 330 -6.30 37.65 -13.63
N ILE A 331 -5.01 37.92 -13.43
CA ILE A 331 -4.51 39.06 -12.65
C ILE A 331 -3.19 39.56 -13.22
N SER A 332 -2.98 40.87 -13.28
CA SER A 332 -1.69 41.42 -13.67
C SER A 332 -0.66 41.23 -12.56
N SER A 333 0.61 41.03 -12.92
CA SER A 333 1.69 40.91 -11.92
C SER A 333 1.81 42.16 -11.05
N PHE A 334 1.44 43.33 -11.57
CA PHE A 334 1.38 44.58 -10.80
C PHE A 334 0.30 44.52 -9.73
N ASP A 335 -0.95 44.19 -10.10
CA ASP A 335 -2.08 44.13 -9.17
C ASP A 335 -1.86 43.04 -8.11
N LEU A 336 -1.29 41.91 -8.52
CA LEU A 336 -0.93 40.82 -7.62
C LEU A 336 0.08 41.27 -6.55
N TYR A 337 1.11 42.04 -6.94
CA TYR A 337 2.08 42.58 -5.99
C TYR A 337 1.47 43.61 -5.02
N GLN A 338 0.40 44.30 -5.42
CA GLN A 338 -0.25 45.27 -4.54
C GLN A 338 -0.99 44.62 -3.37
N LEU A 339 -1.40 43.35 -3.48
CA LEU A 339 -2.11 42.61 -2.43
C LEU A 339 -1.28 42.51 -1.15
N GLN A 340 -1.89 42.85 -0.01
CA GLN A 340 -1.19 42.89 1.28
C GLN A 340 -0.63 41.51 1.69
N GLU A 341 -1.36 40.44 1.39
CA GLU A 341 -0.97 39.06 1.69
C GLU A 341 0.27 38.65 0.88
N VAL A 342 0.31 39.01 -0.40
CA VAL A 342 1.47 38.77 -1.28
C VAL A 342 2.69 39.53 -0.79
N ARG A 343 2.54 40.81 -0.43
CA ARG A 343 3.66 41.60 0.11
C ARG A 343 4.24 41.01 1.39
N ARG A 344 3.41 40.46 2.28
CA ARG A 344 3.90 39.80 3.50
C ARG A 344 4.76 38.58 3.19
N VAL A 345 4.33 37.75 2.22
CA VAL A 345 5.09 36.57 1.78
C VAL A 345 6.41 37.00 1.13
N VAL A 346 6.37 37.99 0.24
CA VAL A 346 7.55 38.50 -0.47
C VAL A 346 8.55 39.13 0.50
N ALA A 347 8.10 39.99 1.42
CA ALA A 347 8.96 40.65 2.40
C ALA A 347 9.64 39.63 3.33
N SER A 348 8.91 38.57 3.75
CA SER A 348 9.48 37.48 4.55
C SER A 348 10.57 36.73 3.79
N LEU A 349 10.35 36.44 2.50
CA LEU A 349 11.32 35.76 1.65
C LEU A 349 12.53 36.65 1.33
N ALA A 350 12.30 37.95 1.08
CA ALA A 350 13.34 38.94 0.83
C ALA A 350 14.24 39.13 2.07
N LEU A 351 13.66 39.12 3.27
CA LEU A 351 14.42 39.17 4.52
C LEU A 351 15.33 37.95 4.68
N PHE A 352 14.83 36.75 4.35
CA PHE A 352 15.65 35.54 4.33
C PHE A 352 16.79 35.64 3.29
N GLN A 353 16.51 36.14 2.09
CA GLN A 353 17.53 36.35 1.06
C GLN A 353 18.56 37.40 1.46
N PHE A 354 18.14 38.46 2.15
CA PHE A 354 19.01 39.51 2.68
C PHE A 354 20.01 38.94 3.69
N GLN A 355 19.56 38.07 4.59
CA GLN A 355 20.42 37.37 5.55
C GLN A 355 21.44 36.43 4.88
N GLN A 356 21.15 35.94 3.68
CA GLN A 356 21.99 34.99 2.92
C GLN A 356 22.91 35.68 1.89
N GLN A 357 22.97 37.02 1.87
CA GLN A 357 23.82 37.73 0.92
C GLN A 357 25.31 37.51 1.23
N ASN A 358 26.08 37.26 0.17
CA ASN A 358 27.54 37.26 0.25
C ASN A 358 28.05 38.68 0.50
N LEU A 359 29.05 38.82 1.38
CA LEU A 359 29.64 40.10 1.85
C LEU A 359 30.12 41.06 0.74
N GLY A 360 30.18 40.61 -0.53
CA GLY A 360 30.66 41.40 -1.67
C GLY A 360 29.57 42.09 -2.52
N ILE A 361 28.29 41.73 -2.41
CA ILE A 361 27.20 42.34 -3.20
C ILE A 361 25.98 42.53 -2.30
N ILE A 362 25.84 43.73 -1.74
CA ILE A 362 24.67 44.12 -0.94
C ILE A 362 23.63 44.75 -1.88
N LYS A 363 22.62 43.97 -2.28
CA LYS A 363 21.45 44.52 -2.98
C LYS A 363 20.53 45.20 -1.96
N SER A 364 19.82 46.26 -2.38
CA SER A 364 18.81 46.88 -1.52
C SER A 364 17.68 45.88 -1.21
N PHE A 365 17.01 46.09 -0.09
CA PHE A 365 15.86 45.26 0.30
C PHE A 365 14.75 45.27 -0.76
N THR A 366 14.49 46.44 -1.36
CA THR A 366 13.50 46.59 -2.45
C THR A 366 13.87 45.80 -3.70
N THR A 367 15.16 45.71 -4.05
CA THR A 367 15.61 44.84 -5.16
C THR A 367 15.39 43.37 -4.83
N LEU A 368 15.66 42.96 -3.58
CA LEU A 368 15.40 41.59 -3.14
C LEU A 368 13.92 41.24 -3.11
N GLU A 369 13.03 42.18 -2.71
CA GLU A 369 11.59 41.97 -2.77
C GLU A 369 11.11 41.73 -4.20
N ASN A 370 11.55 42.55 -5.15
CA ASN A 370 11.21 42.38 -6.56
C ASN A 370 11.76 41.06 -7.12
N GLU A 371 13.01 40.71 -6.81
CA GLU A 371 13.61 39.43 -7.22
C GLU A 371 12.87 38.24 -6.59
N ALA A 372 12.53 38.31 -5.31
CA ALA A 372 11.79 37.27 -4.61
C ALA A 372 10.40 37.07 -5.21
N PHE A 373 9.68 38.16 -5.51
CA PHE A 373 8.38 38.10 -6.16
C PHE A 373 8.46 37.49 -7.56
N GLN A 374 9.35 37.98 -8.43
CA GLN A 374 9.50 37.45 -9.80
C GLN A 374 9.90 35.98 -9.78
N ASN A 375 10.85 35.58 -8.92
CA ASN A 375 11.22 34.18 -8.78
C ASN A 375 10.05 33.30 -8.32
N LEU A 376 9.15 33.80 -7.46
CA LEU A 376 7.96 33.04 -7.06
C LEU A 376 7.03 32.83 -8.25
N ILE A 377 6.76 33.88 -9.03
CA ILE A 377 5.89 33.79 -10.21
C ILE A 377 6.52 32.87 -11.27
N ASP A 378 7.79 33.08 -11.61
CA ASP A 378 8.51 32.27 -12.60
C ASP A 378 8.51 30.79 -12.23
N ASN A 379 8.65 30.45 -10.95
CA ASN A 379 8.57 29.07 -10.50
C ASN A 379 7.17 28.48 -10.67
N LEU A 380 6.10 29.24 -10.41
CA LEU A 380 4.74 28.76 -10.63
C LEU A 380 4.43 28.57 -12.12
N VAL A 381 4.91 29.49 -12.97
CA VAL A 381 4.81 29.37 -14.43
C VAL A 381 5.56 28.14 -14.92
N LYS A 382 6.80 27.95 -14.45
CA LYS A 382 7.66 26.82 -14.84
C LYS A 382 7.10 25.45 -14.43
N LEU A 383 6.29 25.41 -13.38
CA LEU A 383 5.59 24.20 -12.94
C LEU A 383 4.31 23.92 -13.72
N GLY A 384 3.84 24.87 -14.55
CA GLY A 384 2.58 24.81 -15.28
C GLY A 384 1.35 25.08 -14.39
N LEU A 385 1.56 25.71 -13.23
CA LEU A 385 0.50 26.02 -12.27
C LEU A 385 -0.27 27.29 -12.64
N VAL A 386 0.39 28.25 -13.28
CA VAL A 386 -0.20 29.47 -13.85
C VAL A 386 0.40 29.70 -15.23
N ASN A 387 -0.37 30.29 -16.14
CA ASN A 387 0.11 30.60 -17.48
C ASN A 387 0.21 32.11 -17.67
N LEU A 388 1.12 32.58 -18.53
CA LEU A 388 1.14 33.97 -18.95
C LEU A 388 0.16 34.15 -20.11
N SER A 389 -1.01 34.74 -19.86
CA SER A 389 -2.02 35.00 -20.89
C SER A 389 -1.61 36.15 -21.80
N ASP A 390 -0.96 37.17 -21.24
CA ASP A 390 -0.38 38.29 -21.98
C ASP A 390 1.05 38.59 -21.47
N ILE A 391 2.03 38.28 -22.30
CA ILE A 391 3.46 38.48 -22.03
C ILE A 391 3.79 39.98 -21.94
N LYS A 392 3.12 40.85 -22.69
CA LYS A 392 3.44 42.29 -22.70
C LYS A 392 3.00 42.97 -21.42
N ASN A 393 1.89 42.52 -20.85
CA ASN A 393 1.29 43.09 -19.64
C ASN A 393 1.53 42.22 -18.39
N ASN A 394 2.31 41.14 -18.49
CA ASN A 394 2.57 40.18 -17.41
C ASN A 394 1.29 39.74 -16.69
N VAL A 395 0.26 39.38 -17.48
CA VAL A 395 -1.03 38.91 -16.96
C VAL A 395 -0.97 37.40 -16.77
N LEU A 396 -1.35 36.95 -15.58
CA LEU A 396 -1.33 35.56 -15.15
C LEU A 396 -2.74 34.98 -15.25
N ASP A 397 -2.89 33.89 -16.00
CA ASP A 397 -4.08 33.04 -15.99
C ASP A 397 -4.03 32.09 -14.78
N LEU A 398 -5.05 32.19 -13.93
CA LEU A 398 -5.19 31.43 -12.70
C LEU A 398 -6.07 30.19 -12.86
N LEU A 399 -6.70 30.01 -14.04
CA LEU A 399 -7.55 28.85 -14.31
C LEU A 399 -6.83 27.50 -14.19
N PRO A 400 -5.57 27.33 -14.65
CA PRO A 400 -4.85 26.06 -14.48
C PRO A 400 -4.74 25.64 -13.02
N LEU A 401 -4.34 26.58 -12.14
CA LEU A 401 -4.20 26.35 -10.72
C LEU A 401 -5.52 25.90 -10.09
N ARG A 402 -6.62 26.61 -10.37
CA ARG A 402 -7.94 26.29 -9.81
C ARG A 402 -8.46 24.94 -10.28
N LYS A 403 -8.34 24.64 -11.58
CA LYS A 403 -8.73 23.34 -12.12
C LYS A 403 -7.98 22.19 -11.45
N LEU A 404 -6.69 22.39 -11.17
CA LEU A 404 -5.85 21.39 -10.53
C LEU A 404 -6.18 21.23 -9.04
N PHE A 405 -6.44 22.31 -8.32
CA PHE A 405 -6.93 22.26 -6.93
C PHE A 405 -8.29 21.56 -6.84
N ASP A 406 -9.24 21.91 -7.71
CA ASP A 406 -10.56 21.27 -7.76
C ASP A 406 -10.45 19.77 -8.06
N TYR A 407 -9.57 19.40 -9.00
CA TYR A 407 -9.29 18.00 -9.32
C TYR A 407 -8.69 17.26 -8.13
N ALA A 408 -7.65 17.83 -7.49
CA ALA A 408 -6.96 17.23 -6.37
C ALA A 408 -7.90 17.03 -5.17
N GLN A 409 -8.70 18.05 -4.83
CA GLN A 409 -9.70 17.98 -3.76
C GLN A 409 -10.73 16.89 -4.03
N LYS A 410 -11.29 16.82 -5.25
CA LYS A 410 -12.24 15.77 -5.63
C LYS A 410 -11.60 14.39 -5.55
N ARG A 411 -10.38 14.23 -6.06
CA ARG A 411 -9.64 12.97 -6.06
C ARG A 411 -9.35 12.50 -4.63
N ILE A 412 -8.81 13.38 -3.79
CA ILE A 412 -8.55 13.09 -2.37
C ILE A 412 -9.86 12.77 -1.65
N SER A 413 -10.93 13.54 -1.88
CA SER A 413 -12.23 13.29 -1.25
C SER A 413 -12.77 11.90 -1.60
N VAL A 414 -12.69 11.48 -2.86
CA VAL A 414 -13.10 10.13 -3.28
C VAL A 414 -12.21 9.07 -2.65
N LEU A 415 -10.88 9.24 -2.66
CA LEU A 415 -9.96 8.30 -2.02
C LEU A 415 -10.24 8.15 -0.53
N VAL A 416 -10.46 9.26 0.19
CA VAL A 416 -10.81 9.28 1.61
C VAL A 416 -12.16 8.60 1.88
N LYS A 417 -13.19 8.89 1.07
CA LYS A 417 -14.51 8.26 1.22
C LYS A 417 -14.49 6.76 0.96
N LEU A 418 -13.65 6.31 0.04
CA LEU A 418 -13.46 4.90 -0.28
C LEU A 418 -12.46 4.21 0.68
N GLN A 419 -11.93 4.92 1.68
CA GLN A 419 -10.87 4.44 2.57
C GLN A 419 -9.68 3.83 1.81
N CYS A 420 -9.33 4.46 0.70
CA CYS A 420 -8.26 4.03 -0.16
C CYS A 420 -6.91 4.42 0.42
N TYR A 421 -6.17 3.43 0.95
CA TYR A 421 -4.84 3.66 1.53
C TYR A 421 -3.79 4.07 0.51
N THR A 422 -3.98 3.77 -0.78
CA THR A 422 -3.01 4.13 -1.82
C THR A 422 -3.68 4.43 -3.16
N GLY A 423 -3.36 5.59 -3.76
CA GLY A 423 -3.96 6.03 -5.02
C GLY A 423 -2.93 6.56 -6.01
N THR A 424 -2.90 5.99 -7.21
CA THR A 424 -2.04 6.48 -8.30
C THR A 424 -2.68 7.66 -9.03
N ILE A 425 -1.86 8.65 -9.38
CA ILE A 425 -2.21 9.79 -10.24
C ILE A 425 -1.16 9.89 -11.33
N GLU A 426 -1.56 9.58 -12.56
CA GLU A 426 -0.70 9.66 -13.73
C GLU A 426 -0.66 11.09 -14.29
N LEU A 427 0.53 11.56 -14.68
CA LEU A 427 0.72 12.90 -15.25
C LEU A 427 -0.16 13.09 -16.49
N TYR A 428 -0.09 12.13 -17.41
CA TYR A 428 -0.82 12.17 -18.69
C TYR A 428 -2.33 12.27 -18.46
N HIS A 429 -2.88 11.54 -17.50
CA HIS A 429 -4.30 11.60 -17.17
C HIS A 429 -4.71 12.99 -16.68
N VAL A 430 -3.90 13.65 -15.86
CA VAL A 430 -4.18 15.01 -15.37
C VAL A 430 -4.09 16.03 -16.51
N GLN A 431 -3.08 15.92 -17.37
CA GLN A 431 -2.88 16.75 -18.56
C GLN A 431 -4.10 16.68 -19.49
N GLU A 432 -4.51 15.47 -19.86
CA GLU A 432 -5.66 15.21 -20.72
C GLU A 432 -6.98 15.68 -20.08
N LYS A 433 -7.22 15.33 -18.81
CA LYS A 433 -8.49 15.60 -18.13
C LYS A 433 -8.77 17.09 -17.93
N LEU A 434 -7.73 17.88 -17.68
CA LEU A 434 -7.84 19.31 -17.38
C LEU A 434 -7.51 20.21 -18.58
N HIS A 435 -7.00 19.62 -19.66
CA HIS A 435 -6.43 20.30 -20.82
C HIS A 435 -5.27 21.24 -20.43
N LEU A 436 -4.33 20.71 -19.64
CA LEU A 436 -3.17 21.44 -19.12
C LEU A 436 -1.87 20.74 -19.55
N PRO A 437 -1.38 20.92 -20.78
CA PRO A 437 -0.22 20.18 -21.30
C PRO A 437 1.08 20.53 -20.59
N ASP A 438 1.23 21.76 -20.10
CA ASP A 438 2.46 22.27 -19.50
C ASP A 438 2.62 21.92 -18.01
N ILE A 439 1.60 21.29 -17.39
CA ILE A 439 1.68 20.90 -15.98
C ILE A 439 2.78 19.86 -15.78
N THR A 440 3.59 20.08 -14.74
CA THR A 440 4.68 19.17 -14.35
C THR A 440 4.26 18.29 -13.18
N ILE A 441 4.94 17.14 -13.00
CA ILE A 441 4.72 16.29 -11.82
C ILE A 441 5.00 17.04 -10.53
N SER A 442 6.05 17.87 -10.49
CA SER A 442 6.34 18.69 -9.32
C SER A 442 5.19 19.65 -8.98
N GLY A 443 4.56 20.25 -9.99
CA GLY A 443 3.36 21.08 -9.80
C GLY A 443 2.18 20.28 -9.25
N ILE A 444 1.93 19.07 -9.78
CA ILE A 444 0.90 18.16 -9.24
C ILE A 444 1.20 17.82 -7.78
N ILE A 445 2.44 17.46 -7.44
CA ILE A 445 2.84 17.14 -6.06
C ILE A 445 2.57 18.33 -5.14
N ASP A 446 2.96 19.53 -5.53
CA ASP A 446 2.78 20.72 -4.69
C ASP A 446 1.29 20.96 -4.38
N VAL A 447 0.41 20.82 -5.37
CA VAL A 447 -1.04 20.97 -5.16
C VAL A 447 -1.60 19.85 -4.28
N PHE A 448 -1.25 18.59 -4.56
CA PHE A 448 -1.72 17.46 -3.76
C PHE A 448 -1.23 17.52 -2.31
N LYS A 449 0.03 17.94 -2.07
CA LYS A 449 0.56 18.17 -0.71
C LYS A 449 -0.27 19.21 0.05
N GLU A 450 -0.61 20.32 -0.60
CA GLU A 450 -1.39 21.36 0.06
C GLU A 450 -2.83 20.92 0.31
N CYS A 451 -3.48 20.24 -0.64
CA CYS A 451 -4.82 19.67 -0.44
C CYS A 451 -4.86 18.61 0.67
N LEU A 452 -3.86 17.73 0.76
CA LEU A 452 -3.77 16.72 1.83
C LEU A 452 -3.55 17.38 3.19
N LYS A 453 -2.65 18.37 3.27
CA LYS A 453 -2.43 19.17 4.48
C LYS A 453 -3.70 19.87 4.96
N GLN A 454 -4.49 20.43 4.05
CA GLN A 454 -5.80 21.01 4.38
C GLN A 454 -6.78 19.92 4.85
N THR A 455 -6.86 18.80 4.13
CA THR A 455 -7.76 17.68 4.46
C THR A 455 -7.48 17.09 5.83
N THR A 456 -6.21 16.83 6.18
CA THR A 456 -5.81 16.33 7.51
C THR A 456 -6.14 17.32 8.62
N LYS A 457 -5.98 18.62 8.38
CA LYS A 457 -6.33 19.66 9.38
C LYS A 457 -7.83 19.76 9.60
N GLN A 458 -8.60 19.58 8.54
CA GLN A 458 -10.05 19.76 8.57
C GLN A 458 -10.79 18.51 9.08
N TYR A 459 -10.27 17.33 8.74
CA TYR A 459 -10.82 16.04 9.14
C TYR A 459 -9.77 15.21 9.90
N PRO A 460 -9.25 15.70 11.04
CA PRO A 460 -8.24 15.00 11.82
C PRO A 460 -8.72 13.66 12.35
N GLN A 461 -10.05 13.47 12.47
CA GLN A 461 -10.69 12.21 12.85
C GLN A 461 -10.82 11.19 11.71
N MET A 462 -10.55 11.59 10.46
CA MET A 462 -10.61 10.68 9.30
C MET A 462 -9.21 10.32 8.82
N LEU A 463 -8.37 11.31 8.51
CA LEU A 463 -7.06 11.09 7.91
C LEU A 463 -5.95 11.40 8.95
N LYS A 464 -5.20 10.37 9.35
CA LYS A 464 -4.13 10.43 10.34
C LYS A 464 -2.84 10.98 9.73
N SER A 465 -2.39 10.38 8.63
CA SER A 465 -1.14 10.75 7.97
C SER A 465 -1.21 10.49 6.46
N TRP A 466 -0.24 11.04 5.72
CA TRP A 466 -0.15 10.88 4.27
C TRP A 466 1.28 11.01 3.76
N TRP A 467 1.56 10.35 2.64
CA TRP A 467 2.84 10.41 1.93
C TRP A 467 2.61 10.45 0.41
N ILE A 468 3.58 10.98 -0.34
CA ILE A 468 3.52 11.02 -1.80
C ILE A 468 4.84 10.50 -2.36
N ASP A 469 4.77 9.37 -3.05
CA ASP A 469 5.90 8.76 -3.73
C ASP A 469 5.91 9.11 -5.22
N LEU A 470 7.10 9.15 -5.80
CA LEU A 470 7.29 9.31 -7.23
C LEU A 470 7.23 7.94 -7.90
N ASN A 471 6.28 7.73 -8.80
CA ASN A 471 6.25 6.52 -9.62
C ASN A 471 7.37 6.58 -10.67
N GLY A 472 8.50 5.96 -10.37
CA GLY A 472 9.64 5.84 -11.27
C GLY A 472 10.08 4.39 -11.41
N LYS A 473 9.79 3.77 -12.56
CA LYS A 473 10.65 2.79 -13.25
C LYS A 473 10.02 2.29 -14.57
N GLY A 474 10.60 2.74 -15.67
CA GLY A 474 10.65 2.06 -16.96
C GLY A 474 12.00 2.39 -17.61
N GLU A 475 12.78 1.37 -17.97
CA GLU A 475 14.19 1.43 -18.41
C GLU A 475 14.44 2.09 -19.78
N LEU A 476 13.61 3.02 -20.21
CA LEU A 476 13.83 3.81 -21.42
C LEU A 476 13.61 5.28 -21.11
N LYS A 477 14.70 5.99 -20.82
CA LYS A 477 14.85 7.45 -20.82
C LYS A 477 13.70 8.27 -20.18
N GLY A 478 13.85 8.59 -18.89
CA GLY A 478 13.75 9.98 -18.43
C GLY A 478 12.38 10.65 -18.31
N GLN A 479 11.27 9.93 -18.17
CA GLN A 479 9.99 10.53 -17.81
C GLN A 479 9.45 9.90 -16.53
N ASN A 480 9.32 10.70 -15.47
CA ASN A 480 8.48 10.35 -14.34
C ASN A 480 7.04 10.33 -14.86
N ASN A 481 6.26 9.30 -14.55
CA ASN A 481 4.93 9.10 -15.18
C ASN A 481 3.75 9.40 -14.26
N GLY A 482 4.00 9.68 -12.97
CA GLY A 482 2.94 10.00 -12.03
C GLY A 482 3.42 10.04 -10.59
N ILE A 483 2.45 10.13 -9.68
CA ILE A 483 2.63 10.10 -8.23
C ILE A 483 1.76 9.02 -7.61
N LEU A 484 2.23 8.48 -6.49
CA LEU A 484 1.49 7.53 -5.67
C LEU A 484 1.17 8.20 -4.34
N LEU A 485 -0.12 8.40 -4.06
CA LEU A 485 -0.58 8.91 -2.77
C LEU A 485 -0.72 7.75 -1.81
N HIS A 486 -0.23 7.91 -0.59
CA HIS A 486 -0.47 6.99 0.52
C HIS A 486 -1.26 7.74 1.61
N LEU A 487 -2.35 7.15 2.09
CA LEU A 487 -3.28 7.73 3.06
C LEU A 487 -3.45 6.78 4.25
N GLU A 488 -3.21 7.25 5.46
CA GLU A 488 -3.45 6.51 6.70
C GLU A 488 -4.66 7.11 7.41
N TYR A 489 -5.65 6.29 7.78
CA TYR A 489 -6.88 6.75 8.44
C TYR A 489 -6.81 6.60 9.97
N VAL A 490 -7.56 7.44 10.69
CA VAL A 490 -7.71 7.30 12.14
C VAL A 490 -8.67 6.16 12.46
N THR A 491 -8.22 5.20 13.25
CA THR A 491 -9.06 4.13 13.81
C THR A 491 -9.70 4.62 15.10
N ASN A 492 -11.03 4.75 15.12
CA ASN A 492 -11.77 4.90 16.38
C ASN A 492 -11.78 3.53 17.07
N SER A 493 -10.99 3.42 18.14
CA SER A 493 -11.01 2.31 19.10
C SER A 493 -12.26 2.30 19.94
#